data_AF-A0AAD7BSQ6-F1
#
_entry.id   AF-A0AAD7BSQ6-F1
#
_cell.length_a   1.000
_cell.length_b   1.000
_cell.length_c   1.000
_cell.angle_alpha   90.00
_cell.angle_beta   90.00
_cell.angle_gamma   90.00
#
_symmetry.space_group_name_H-M   'P 1'
#
loop_
_entity.id
_entity.type
_entity.pdbx_description
1 polymer ?
#
loop_
_entity_poly.entity_id
_entity_poly.type
_entity_poly.pdbx_seq_one_letter_code
_entity_poly.pdbx_strand_id
1 'polypeptide(L)'
;LEALIRDLSDQREKTLAYIDAHQALISPARRLPRDIVQEIFLACLPSHRNVVMSATEAPLILARIFSAWRTIALSTPALWASLHLPLEYIFDHSLHVPVTKWLGRSGRCPLSLSII
;
A
#
# COMPACT_ATOMS: atom_id res chain seq x y z
N LEU A 1 17.11 -38.49 -30.78
CA LEU A 1 17.74 -37.55 -29.81
C LEU A 1 17.07 -36.17 -29.86
N GLU A 2 16.95 -35.54 -31.04
CA GLU A 2 16.32 -34.22 -31.21
C GLU A 2 14.86 -34.15 -30.75
N ALA A 3 14.06 -35.18 -31.02
CA ALA A 3 12.67 -35.22 -30.58
C ALA A 3 12.52 -35.25 -29.04
N LEU A 4 13.43 -35.94 -28.35
CA LEU A 4 13.46 -36.01 -26.89
C LEU A 4 13.90 -34.67 -26.28
N ILE A 5 14.89 -34.00 -26.88
CA ILE A 5 15.36 -32.68 -26.45
C ILE A 5 14.24 -31.63 -26.61
N ARG A 6 13.49 -31.69 -27.71
CA ARG A 6 12.34 -30.81 -27.97
C ARG A 6 11.23 -31.02 -26.93
N ASP A 7 10.84 -32.28 -26.71
CA ASP A 7 9.79 -32.59 -25.71
C ASP A 7 10.18 -32.12 -24.30
N LEU A 8 11.42 -32.37 -23.87
CA LEU A 8 11.90 -31.88 -22.57
C LEU A 8 11.95 -30.34 -22.48
N SER A 9 12.27 -29.66 -23.58
CA SER A 9 12.27 -28.19 -23.63
C SER A 9 10.85 -27.64 -23.51
N ASP A 10 9.89 -28.24 -24.22
CA ASP A 10 8.48 -27.86 -24.14
C ASP A 10 7.90 -28.09 -22.74
N GLN A 11 8.26 -29.21 -22.08
CA GLN A 11 7.87 -29.48 -20.70
C GLN A 11 8.47 -28.47 -19.72
N ARG A 12 9.74 -28.10 -19.92
CA ARG A 12 10.41 -27.08 -19.11
C ARG A 12 9.73 -25.72 -19.25
N GLU A 13 9.42 -25.31 -20.47
CA GLU A 13 8.76 -24.03 -20.75
C GLU A 13 7.36 -23.97 -20.10
N LYS A 14 6.56 -25.01 -20.24
CA LYS A 14 5.24 -25.12 -19.56
C LYS A 14 5.37 -25.02 -18.04
N THR A 15 6.36 -25.70 -17.46
CA THR A 15 6.59 -25.66 -16.01
C THR A 15 7.00 -24.27 -15.56
N LEU A 16 7.88 -23.59 -16.31
CA LEU A 16 8.30 -22.23 -15.97
C LEU A 16 7.15 -21.22 -16.10
N ALA A 17 6.33 -21.32 -17.15
CA ALA A 17 5.14 -20.49 -17.30
C ALA A 17 4.15 -20.70 -16.14
N TYR A 18 3.99 -21.94 -15.68
CA TYR A 18 3.18 -22.24 -14.49
C TYR A 18 3.75 -21.59 -13.23
N ILE A 19 5.07 -21.71 -12.98
CA ILE A 19 5.72 -21.08 -11.83
C ILE A 19 5.55 -19.56 -11.88
N ASP A 20 5.80 -18.94 -13.03
CA ASP A 20 5.73 -17.50 -13.23
C ASP A 20 4.31 -16.96 -12.97
N ALA A 21 3.29 -17.63 -13.51
CA ALA A 21 1.89 -17.31 -13.24
C ALA A 21 1.51 -17.39 -11.75
N HIS A 22 2.23 -18.20 -10.96
CA HIS A 22 1.98 -18.39 -9.53
C HIS A 22 3.01 -17.71 -8.61
N GLN A 23 4.00 -16.97 -9.15
CA GLN A 23 5.01 -16.26 -8.35
C GLN A 23 4.39 -15.27 -7.36
N ALA A 24 3.32 -14.60 -7.77
CA ALA A 24 2.61 -13.66 -6.91
C ALA A 24 2.01 -14.34 -5.66
N LEU A 25 1.59 -15.61 -5.76
CA LEU A 25 1.00 -16.39 -4.64
C LEU A 25 2.04 -16.80 -3.61
N ILE A 26 3.26 -17.09 -4.05
CA ILE A 26 4.38 -17.47 -3.18
C ILE A 26 5.17 -16.26 -2.65
N SER A 27 4.78 -15.05 -3.03
CA SER A 27 5.49 -13.83 -2.61
C SER A 27 5.50 -13.69 -1.07
N PRO A 28 6.65 -13.34 -0.46
CA PRO A 28 6.74 -13.13 0.99
C PRO A 28 5.71 -12.14 1.53
N ALA A 29 5.37 -11.11 0.74
CA ALA A 29 4.38 -10.09 1.07
C ALA A 29 2.97 -10.64 1.40
N ARG A 30 2.60 -11.83 0.90
CA ARG A 30 1.32 -12.50 1.21
C ARG A 30 1.38 -13.42 2.42
N ARG A 31 2.59 -13.76 2.88
CA ARG A 31 2.83 -14.66 4.03
C ARG A 31 3.07 -13.91 5.33
N LEU A 32 3.27 -12.59 5.27
CA LEU A 32 3.47 -11.77 6.45
C LEU A 32 2.18 -11.70 7.28
N PRO A 33 2.26 -11.92 8.61
CA PRO A 33 1.17 -11.61 9.52
C PRO A 33 0.71 -10.15 9.41
N ARG A 34 -0.57 -9.92 9.69
CA ARG A 34 -1.21 -8.60 9.53
C ARG A 34 -0.51 -7.51 10.34
N ASP A 35 -0.22 -7.80 11.60
CA ASP A 35 0.48 -6.94 12.56
C ASP A 35 1.87 -6.53 12.05
N ILE A 36 2.62 -7.46 11.46
CA ILE A 36 3.93 -7.16 10.87
C ILE A 36 3.80 -6.21 9.67
N VAL A 37 2.80 -6.41 8.81
CA VAL A 37 2.54 -5.49 7.69
C VAL A 37 2.13 -4.10 8.20
N GLN A 38 1.33 -4.02 9.27
CA GLN A 38 0.97 -2.75 9.90
C GLN A 38 2.19 -2.01 10.43
N GLU A 39 3.09 -2.70 11.12
CA GLU A 39 4.32 -2.12 11.65
C GLU A 39 5.23 -1.59 10.53
N ILE A 40 5.40 -2.38 9.46
CA ILE A 40 6.13 -1.94 8.27
C ILE A 40 5.51 -0.66 7.69
N PHE A 41 4.18 -0.60 7.59
CA PHE A 41 3.49 0.57 7.04
C PHE A 41 3.67 1.81 7.92
N LEU A 42 3.64 1.65 9.23
CA LEU A 42 3.88 2.73 10.18
C LEU A 42 5.32 3.25 10.05
N ALA A 43 6.28 2.35 9.87
CA ALA A 43 7.68 2.72 9.63
C ALA A 43 7.91 3.43 8.28
N CYS A 44 6.98 3.32 7.32
CA CYS A 44 7.03 4.06 6.06
C CYS A 44 6.51 5.51 6.17
N LEU A 45 5.94 5.92 7.30
CA LEU A 45 5.47 7.30 7.47
C LEU A 45 6.65 8.27 7.61
N PRO A 46 6.49 9.53 7.16
CA PRO A 46 7.49 10.56 7.37
C PRO A 46 7.73 10.79 8.87
N SER A 47 9.00 10.76 9.31
CA SER A 47 9.34 10.90 10.73
C SER A 47 9.46 12.36 11.20
N HIS A 48 9.64 13.30 10.27
CA HIS A 48 9.98 14.71 10.54
C HIS A 48 8.85 15.70 10.22
N ARG A 49 7.74 15.23 9.67
CA ARG A 49 6.61 16.06 9.25
C ARG A 49 5.32 15.27 9.23
N ASN A 50 4.19 15.97 9.21
CA ASN A 50 2.92 15.33 8.92
C ASN A 50 2.86 14.86 7.45
N VAL A 51 2.02 13.86 7.22
CA VAL A 51 1.80 13.27 5.90
C VAL A 51 1.05 14.24 4.98
N VAL A 52 1.43 14.29 3.70
CA VAL A 52 0.66 15.02 2.67
C VAL A 52 -0.23 14.03 1.90
N MET A 53 -1.38 14.48 1.38
CA MET A 53 -2.29 13.65 0.57
C MET A 53 -1.75 13.39 -0.85
N SER A 54 -0.55 12.82 -0.96
CA SER A 54 0.06 12.46 -2.24
C SER A 54 -0.12 10.99 -2.57
N ALA A 55 -0.43 10.70 -3.84
CA ALA A 55 -0.49 9.33 -4.36
C ALA A 55 0.87 8.60 -4.32
N THR A 56 1.97 9.34 -4.17
CA THR A 56 3.34 8.82 -4.14
C THR A 56 3.91 8.68 -2.73
N GLU A 57 3.12 8.98 -1.68
CA GLU A 57 3.56 8.96 -0.29
C GLU A 57 2.68 8.03 0.56
N ALA A 58 3.25 7.48 1.64
CA ALA A 58 2.48 6.74 2.64
C ALA A 58 1.49 7.68 3.36
N PRO A 59 0.28 7.21 3.69
CA PRO A 59 -0.22 5.84 3.53
C PRO A 59 -0.87 5.54 2.17
N LEU A 60 -1.05 6.52 1.28
CA LEU A 60 -1.79 6.34 0.02
C LEU A 60 -1.08 5.39 -0.95
N ILE A 61 0.24 5.48 -1.08
CA ILE A 61 1.02 4.56 -1.93
C ILE A 61 0.91 3.10 -1.46
N LEU A 62 0.87 2.88 -0.14
CA LEU A 62 0.75 1.55 0.47
C LEU A 62 -0.60 0.90 0.14
N ALA A 63 -1.65 1.72 0.03
CA ALA A 63 -2.99 1.28 -0.36
C ALA A 63 -3.14 0.93 -1.86
N ARG A 64 -2.07 1.03 -2.66
CA ARG A 64 -2.06 0.77 -4.11
C ARG A 64 -1.30 -0.49 -4.53
N ILE A 65 -0.68 -1.21 -3.59
CA ILE A 65 0.19 -2.35 -3.90
C ILE A 65 -0.63 -3.57 -4.38
N PHE A 66 -1.43 -4.16 -3.50
CA PHE A 66 -2.42 -5.19 -3.86
C PHE A 66 -3.58 -5.20 -2.85
N SER A 67 -4.64 -5.97 -3.15
CA SER A 67 -5.91 -5.94 -2.40
C SER A 67 -5.77 -6.17 -0.89
N ALA A 68 -4.98 -7.15 -0.44
CA ALA A 68 -4.86 -7.43 0.99
C ALA A 68 -4.13 -6.30 1.73
N TRP A 69 -3.02 -5.80 1.16
CA TRP A 69 -2.28 -4.67 1.73
C TRP A 69 -3.10 -3.39 1.73
N ARG A 70 -3.92 -3.16 0.70
CA ARG A 70 -4.91 -2.09 0.68
C ARG A 70 -5.88 -2.20 1.86
N THR A 71 -6.44 -3.38 2.11
CA THR A 71 -7.32 -3.59 3.26
C THR A 71 -6.61 -3.27 4.58
N ILE A 72 -5.35 -3.67 4.73
CA ILE A 72 -4.54 -3.38 5.93
C ILE A 72 -4.32 -1.87 6.07
N ALA A 73 -3.84 -1.19 5.03
CA ALA A 73 -3.59 0.25 5.05
C ALA A 73 -4.85 1.05 5.40
N LEU A 74 -5.98 0.72 4.79
CA LEU A 74 -7.26 1.41 5.01
C LEU A 74 -7.85 1.16 6.40
N SER A 75 -7.53 0.04 7.04
CA SER A 75 -8.08 -0.38 8.34
C SER A 75 -7.13 -0.15 9.52
N THR A 76 -6.01 0.53 9.30
CA THR A 76 -5.00 0.81 10.34
C THR A 76 -5.06 2.31 10.69
N PRO A 77 -5.77 2.71 11.75
CA PRO A 77 -6.09 4.12 11.98
C PRO A 77 -4.86 5.01 12.22
N ALA A 78 -3.82 4.46 12.85
CA ALA A 78 -2.57 5.16 13.11
C ALA A 78 -1.86 5.67 11.83
N LEU A 79 -2.08 5.02 10.68
CA LEU A 79 -1.55 5.49 9.38
C LEU A 79 -2.17 6.81 8.91
N TRP A 80 -3.37 7.13 9.41
CA TRP A 80 -4.15 8.30 9.02
C TRP A 80 -4.17 9.37 10.12
N ALA A 81 -3.38 9.18 11.19
CA ALA A 81 -3.38 10.02 12.38
C ALA A 81 -2.59 11.33 12.22
N SER A 82 -1.91 11.54 11.09
CA SER A 82 -1.27 12.82 10.77
C SER A 82 -1.68 13.29 9.38
N LEU A 83 -1.81 14.61 9.23
CA LEU A 83 -2.10 15.25 7.95
C LEU A 83 -1.54 16.67 7.90
N HIS A 84 -0.95 17.01 6.76
CA HIS A 84 -0.50 18.34 6.39
C HIS A 84 -1.39 18.87 5.26
N LEU A 85 -1.94 20.07 5.45
CA LEU A 85 -2.78 20.76 4.47
C LEU A 85 -2.11 22.09 4.10
N PRO A 86 -1.48 22.18 2.91
CA PRO A 86 -1.04 23.44 2.33
C PRO A 86 -2.16 24.49 2.30
N LEU A 87 -1.85 25.77 2.54
CA LEU A 87 -2.84 26.85 2.52
C LEU A 87 -3.67 26.92 1.23
N GLU A 88 -3.07 26.59 0.08
CA GLU A 88 -3.75 26.52 -1.22
C GLU A 88 -4.96 25.56 -1.23
N TYR A 89 -4.99 24.57 -0.33
CA TYR A 89 -6.05 23.57 -0.24
C TYR A 89 -7.24 23.99 0.63
N ILE A 90 -7.11 25.03 1.45
CA ILE A 90 -8.20 25.47 2.33
C ILE A 90 -9.39 26.00 1.51
N PHE A 91 -9.09 26.66 0.40
CA PHE A 91 -10.09 27.24 -0.49
C PHE A 91 -10.55 26.26 -1.59
N ASP A 92 -9.94 25.08 -1.68
CA ASP A 92 -10.34 24.05 -2.64
C ASP A 92 -11.43 23.15 -2.04
N HIS A 93 -12.69 23.47 -2.36
CA HIS A 93 -13.84 22.68 -1.94
C HIS A 93 -13.79 21.22 -2.44
N SER A 94 -13.01 20.91 -3.49
CA SER A 94 -12.87 19.54 -3.98
C SER A 94 -12.17 18.62 -2.98
N LEU A 95 -11.39 19.19 -2.05
CA LEU A 95 -10.65 18.45 -1.03
C LEU A 95 -11.47 18.11 0.21
N HIS A 96 -12.68 18.65 0.37
CA HIS A 96 -13.55 18.35 1.51
C HIS A 96 -13.82 16.84 1.65
N VAL A 97 -14.16 16.16 0.55
CA VAL A 97 -14.45 14.72 0.56
C VAL A 97 -13.19 13.86 0.82
N PRO A 98 -12.04 14.10 0.16
CA PRO A 98 -10.80 13.43 0.50
C PRO A 98 -10.36 13.60 1.96
N VAL A 99 -10.41 14.83 2.48
CA VAL A 99 -9.98 15.15 3.86
C VAL A 99 -10.91 14.48 4.87
N THR A 100 -12.23 14.58 4.69
CA THR A 100 -13.19 13.89 5.57
C THR A 100 -13.00 12.36 5.57
N LYS A 101 -12.72 11.76 4.41
CA LYS A 101 -12.37 10.32 4.34
C LYS A 101 -11.06 10.01 5.06
N TRP A 102 -10.05 10.88 4.96
CA TRP A 102 -8.79 10.72 5.69
C TRP A 102 -9.02 10.74 7.21
N LEU A 103 -9.68 11.79 7.69
CA LEU A 103 -10.00 11.96 9.10
C LEU A 103 -10.87 10.81 9.63
N GLY A 104 -11.85 10.36 8.85
CA GLY A 104 -12.67 9.20 9.22
C GLY A 104 -11.88 7.90 9.40
N ARG A 105 -10.77 7.72 8.65
CA ARG A 105 -9.90 6.54 8.77
C ARG A 105 -9.01 6.58 10.01
N SER A 106 -8.68 7.78 10.51
CA SER A 106 -7.89 7.95 11.74
C SER A 106 -8.59 7.43 13.00
N GLY A 107 -9.92 7.24 12.93
CA GLY A 107 -10.71 6.65 14.01
C GLY A 107 -10.56 7.45 15.31
N ARG A 108 -10.05 6.78 16.35
CA ARG A 108 -9.83 7.37 17.69
C ARG A 108 -8.36 7.72 17.95
N CYS A 109 -7.49 7.65 16.95
CA CYS A 109 -6.09 7.99 17.13
C CYS A 109 -5.94 9.51 17.39
N PRO A 110 -5.02 9.92 18.28
CA PRO A 110 -4.68 11.33 18.44
C PRO A 110 -4.24 11.93 17.10
N LEU A 111 -4.91 13.01 16.67
CA LEU A 111 -4.67 13.65 15.38
C LEU A 111 -3.55 14.69 15.49
N SER A 112 -2.60 14.64 14.58
CA SER A 112 -1.62 15.70 14.32
C SER A 112 -1.97 16.41 13.01
N LEU A 113 -2.35 17.68 13.09
CA LEU A 113 -2.69 18.50 11.92
C LEU A 113 -1.72 19.67 11.81
N SER A 114 -1.27 19.98 10.59
CA SER A 114 -0.50 21.18 10.31
C SER A 114 -1.04 21.88 9.07
N ILE A 115 -1.06 23.21 9.15
CA ILE A 115 -1.46 24.13 8.11
C ILE A 115 -0.34 25.16 8.02
N ILE A 116 0.35 25.23 6.88
CA ILE A 116 1.42 26.20 6.63
C ILE A 116 1.27 26.73 5.21
#